data_AF-A0A6G1YPN1-F1
#
_entry.id   AF-A0A6G1YPN1-F1
#
_cell.length_a   1.000
_cell.length_b   1.000
_cell.length_c   1.000
_cell.angle_alpha   90.00
_cell.angle_beta   90.00
_cell.angle_gamma   90.00
#
_symmetry.space_group_name_H-M   'P 1'
#
loop_
_entity.id
_entity.type
_entity.pdbx_description
1 polymer ?
#
loop_
_entity_poly.entity_id
_entity_poly.type
_entity_poly.pdbx_seq_one_letter_code
_entity_poly.pdbx_strand_id
1 'polypeptide(L)'
;MFSEFYQDVLNHGKTLWDEWEAKMEQTRDLYAKFIGADNREEIAFTHSTSEGKNITAHMLSDKGIVISNELVFPSSNLPWLNRNKDNIRFVKATDDNKILIEDIAKMVDHSSKTKTVDTEVL
;
A
#
# COMPACT_ATOMS: atom_id res chain seq x y z
N MET A 1 24.56 -1.51 -19.52
CA MET A 1 24.08 -2.82 -20.03
C MET A 1 22.56 -2.73 -20.08
N PHE A 2 21.94 -2.98 -21.24
CA PHE A 2 20.47 -2.99 -21.34
C PHE A 2 19.91 -4.21 -20.62
N SER A 3 18.73 -4.08 -20.00
CA SER A 3 18.04 -5.24 -19.41
C SER A 3 17.69 -6.26 -20.49
N GLU A 4 17.50 -7.52 -20.09
CA GLU A 4 17.06 -8.61 -20.98
C GLU A 4 15.81 -8.21 -21.76
N PHE A 5 14.83 -7.60 -21.10
CA PHE A 5 13.62 -7.07 -21.75
C PHE A 5 13.92 -6.15 -22.94
N TYR A 6 14.83 -5.17 -22.77
CA TYR A 6 15.16 -4.26 -23.86
C TYR A 6 15.95 -4.95 -24.97
N GLN A 7 16.78 -5.95 -24.65
CA GLN A 7 17.48 -6.74 -25.66
C GLN A 7 16.49 -7.57 -26.50
N ASP A 8 15.52 -8.20 -25.85
CA ASP A 8 14.46 -8.97 -26.51
C ASP A 8 13.61 -8.10 -27.43
N VAL A 9 13.19 -6.93 -26.95
CA VAL A 9 12.39 -5.99 -27.76
C VAL A 9 13.19 -5.49 -28.97
N LEU A 10 14.49 -5.23 -28.82
CA LEU A 10 15.34 -4.79 -29.93
C LEU A 10 15.52 -5.89 -31.00
N ASN A 11 15.69 -7.14 -30.58
CA ASN A 11 16.02 -8.25 -31.49
C ASN A 11 14.80 -8.97 -32.06
N HIS A 12 13.70 -9.00 -31.31
CA HIS A 12 12.52 -9.81 -31.60
C HIS A 12 11.23 -8.97 -31.67
N GLY A 13 11.31 -7.66 -31.41
CA GLY A 13 10.13 -6.80 -31.38
C GLY A 13 9.16 -7.25 -30.28
N LYS A 14 7.89 -7.46 -30.63
CA LYS A 14 6.84 -7.87 -29.68
C LYS A 14 6.60 -9.38 -29.63
N THR A 15 7.36 -10.20 -30.34
CA THR A 15 7.04 -11.64 -30.45
C THR A 15 7.17 -12.39 -29.13
N LEU A 16 7.99 -11.89 -28.19
CA LEU A 16 8.19 -12.48 -26.86
C LEU A 16 7.29 -11.84 -25.79
N TRP A 17 6.28 -11.05 -26.19
CA TRP A 17 5.42 -10.32 -25.25
C TRP A 17 4.69 -11.25 -24.27
N ASP A 18 4.11 -12.33 -24.79
CA ASP A 18 3.36 -13.31 -23.98
C ASP A 18 4.25 -13.99 -22.93
N GLU A 19 5.53 -14.21 -23.24
CA GLU A 19 6.52 -14.76 -22.31
C GLU A 19 6.84 -13.77 -21.17
N TRP A 20 6.98 -12.48 -21.51
CA TRP A 20 7.18 -11.41 -20.53
C TRP A 20 5.96 -11.20 -19.64
N GLU A 21 4.76 -11.26 -20.19
CA GLU A 21 3.51 -11.22 -19.44
C GLU A 21 3.41 -12.42 -18.49
N ALA A 22 3.69 -13.64 -18.97
CA ALA A 22 3.73 -14.83 -18.13
C ALA A 22 4.75 -14.72 -16.99
N LYS A 23 5.96 -14.20 -17.25
CA LYS A 23 6.98 -13.93 -16.21
C LYS A 23 6.47 -12.93 -15.16
N MET A 24 5.77 -11.88 -15.59
CA MET A 24 5.21 -10.88 -14.68
C MET A 24 4.14 -11.50 -13.77
N GLU A 25 3.26 -12.31 -14.33
CA GLU A 25 2.19 -12.97 -13.58
C GLU A 25 2.70 -14.04 -12.62
N GLN A 26 3.72 -14.82 -13.03
CA GLN A 26 4.44 -15.72 -12.11
C GLN A 26 5.09 -14.94 -10.95
N THR A 27 5.60 -13.74 -11.22
CA THR A 27 6.16 -12.88 -10.18
C THR A 27 5.07 -12.43 -9.20
N ARG A 28 3.86 -12.11 -9.66
CA ARG A 28 2.72 -11.81 -8.77
C ARG A 28 2.35 -13.01 -7.91
N ASP A 29 2.31 -14.22 -8.46
CA ASP A 29 2.05 -15.45 -7.68
C ASP A 29 3.08 -15.63 -6.55
N LEU A 30 4.36 -15.39 -6.84
CA LEU A 30 5.43 -15.49 -5.85
C LEU A 30 5.24 -14.48 -4.72
N TYR A 31 4.88 -13.22 -5.04
CA TYR A 31 4.60 -12.21 -4.03
C TYR A 31 3.34 -12.51 -3.23
N ALA A 32 2.25 -12.96 -3.88
CA ALA A 32 1.02 -13.37 -3.21
C ALA A 32 1.31 -14.46 -2.16
N LYS A 33 2.06 -15.49 -2.55
CA LYS A 33 2.50 -16.54 -1.61
C LYS A 33 3.39 -16.00 -0.50
N PHE A 34 4.31 -15.08 -0.82
CA PHE A 34 5.25 -14.51 0.15
C PHE A 34 4.54 -13.72 1.26
N ILE A 35 3.52 -12.94 0.92
CA ILE A 35 2.78 -12.11 1.89
C ILE A 35 1.49 -12.77 2.41
N GLY A 36 1.11 -13.94 1.88
CA GLY A 36 -0.10 -14.66 2.26
C GLY A 36 -1.39 -14.07 1.69
N ALA A 37 -1.34 -13.47 0.51
CA ALA A 37 -2.54 -13.03 -0.23
C ALA A 37 -3.28 -14.24 -0.83
N ASP A 38 -4.59 -14.11 -1.06
CA ASP A 38 -5.44 -15.20 -1.54
C ASP A 38 -5.16 -15.53 -3.01
N ASN A 39 -4.83 -14.53 -3.82
CA ASN A 39 -4.54 -14.67 -5.24
C ASN A 39 -3.66 -13.51 -5.76
N ARG A 40 -3.24 -13.60 -7.02
CA ARG A 40 -2.33 -12.64 -7.66
C ARG A 40 -3.01 -11.29 -7.95
N GLU A 41 -4.33 -11.27 -8.08
CA GLU A 41 -5.12 -10.07 -8.38
C GLU A 41 -5.11 -9.07 -7.22
N GLU A 42 -4.76 -9.52 -6.01
CA GLU A 42 -4.51 -8.64 -4.84
C GLU A 42 -3.13 -7.97 -4.86
N ILE A 43 -2.26 -8.34 -5.80
CA ILE A 43 -0.91 -7.78 -5.92
C ILE A 43 -0.90 -6.71 -7.00
N ALA A 44 -0.37 -5.52 -6.68
CA ALA A 44 -0.12 -4.46 -7.64
C ALA A 44 1.35 -4.03 -7.60
N PHE A 45 2.02 -4.02 -8.76
CA PHE A 45 3.37 -3.45 -8.87
C PHE A 45 3.30 -1.93 -8.99
N THR A 46 4.12 -1.26 -8.18
CA THR A 46 4.29 0.20 -8.17
C THR A 46 5.78 0.50 -8.21
N HIS A 47 6.18 1.68 -8.67
CA HIS A 47 7.57 2.12 -8.68
C HIS A 47 8.16 2.22 -7.26
N SER A 48 7.33 2.48 -6.24
CA SER A 48 7.77 2.56 -4.84
C SER A 48 6.63 2.38 -3.84
N THR A 49 6.96 2.08 -2.59
CA THR A 49 5.98 2.04 -1.49
C THR A 49 5.21 3.36 -1.35
N SER A 50 5.88 4.51 -1.54
CA SER A 50 5.24 5.83 -1.47
C SER A 50 4.19 6.02 -2.55
N GLU A 51 4.42 5.51 -3.77
CA GLU A 51 3.43 5.55 -4.85
C GLU A 51 2.21 4.68 -4.49
N GLY A 52 2.44 3.46 -4.01
CA GLY A 52 1.36 2.58 -3.56
C GLY A 52 0.48 3.22 -2.49
N LYS A 53 1.07 3.87 -1.48
CA LYS A 53 0.31 4.59 -0.45
C LYS A 53 -0.49 5.76 -1.01
N ASN A 54 0.06 6.52 -1.96
CA ASN A 54 -0.67 7.59 -2.61
C ASN A 54 -1.89 7.06 -3.38
N ILE A 55 -1.73 5.96 -4.13
CA ILE A 55 -2.83 5.32 -4.83
C ILE A 55 -3.95 4.93 -3.85
N THR A 56 -3.61 4.26 -2.74
CA THR A 56 -4.58 3.88 -1.70
C THR A 56 -5.29 5.10 -1.11
N ALA A 57 -4.57 6.17 -0.78
CA ALA A 57 -5.18 7.39 -0.26
C ALA A 57 -6.12 8.04 -1.28
N HIS A 58 -5.74 8.08 -2.56
CA HIS A 58 -6.59 8.57 -3.63
C HIS A 58 -7.89 7.77 -3.79
N MET A 59 -7.83 6.45 -3.64
CA MET A 59 -8.99 5.56 -3.78
C MET A 59 -9.94 5.59 -2.59
N LEU A 60 -9.41 5.79 -1.37
CA LEU A 60 -10.17 5.56 -0.13
C LEU A 60 -10.46 6.81 0.70
N SER A 61 -9.84 7.96 0.39
CA SER A 61 -9.94 9.19 1.21
C SER A 61 -11.36 9.72 1.42
N ASP A 62 -12.28 9.44 0.50
CA ASP A 62 -13.70 9.83 0.57
C ASP A 62 -14.60 8.73 1.16
N LYS A 63 -14.04 7.55 1.48
CA LYS A 63 -14.81 6.38 1.90
C LYS A 63 -15.00 6.27 3.41
N GLY A 64 -14.23 6.96 4.21
CA GLY A 64 -14.31 6.86 5.67
C GLY A 64 -13.24 7.61 6.43
N ILE A 65 -13.03 7.19 7.68
CA ILE A 65 -12.00 7.73 8.58
C ILE A 65 -10.75 6.85 8.50
N VAL A 66 -9.60 7.50 8.44
CA VAL A 66 -8.27 6.90 8.47
C VAL A 66 -7.73 7.01 9.89
N ILE A 67 -7.26 5.90 10.45
CA ILE A 67 -6.56 5.88 11.74
C ILE A 67 -5.09 5.64 11.43
N SER A 68 -4.24 6.57 11.87
CA SER A 68 -2.78 6.48 11.82
C SER A 68 -2.19 6.82 13.19
N ASN A 69 -0.88 6.97 13.32
CA ASN A 69 -0.19 7.31 14.56
C ASN A 69 1.00 8.26 14.37
N GLU A 70 1.45 8.84 15.47
CA GLU A 70 2.51 9.86 15.49
C GLU A 70 3.91 9.34 15.18
N LEU A 71 4.13 8.03 15.21
CA LEU A 71 5.45 7.40 14.98
C LEU A 71 5.67 6.96 13.53
N VAL A 72 4.64 7.05 12.68
CA VAL A 72 4.72 6.63 11.28
C VAL A 72 5.47 7.67 10.43
N PHE A 73 6.28 7.18 9.48
CA PHE A 73 7.05 8.04 8.59
C PHE A 73 6.14 8.98 7.77
N PRO A 74 6.55 10.24 7.50
CA PRO A 74 5.67 11.21 6.84
C PRO A 74 5.10 10.77 5.48
N SER A 75 5.80 9.94 4.71
CA SER A 75 5.30 9.45 3.42
C SER A 75 4.04 8.58 3.52
N SER A 76 3.70 8.08 4.71
CA SER A 76 2.43 7.37 4.96
C SER A 76 1.30 8.34 5.32
N ASN A 77 1.59 9.34 6.14
CA ASN A 77 0.58 10.27 6.66
C ASN A 77 0.24 11.41 5.69
N LEU A 78 1.24 11.91 4.96
CA LEU A 78 1.08 13.06 4.05
C LEU A 78 0.04 12.82 2.94
N PRO A 79 -0.04 11.64 2.29
CA PRO A 79 -1.08 11.38 1.31
C PRO A 79 -2.48 11.59 1.87
N TRP A 80 -2.79 11.03 3.05
CA TRP A 80 -4.10 11.18 3.68
C TRP A 80 -4.42 12.61 4.07
N LEU A 81 -3.45 13.31 4.68
CA LEU A 81 -3.59 14.73 5.03
C LEU A 81 -3.84 15.61 3.81
N ASN A 82 -3.14 15.35 2.70
CA ASN A 82 -3.32 16.06 1.45
C ASN A 82 -4.69 15.80 0.80
N ARG A 83 -5.21 14.58 0.93
CA ARG A 83 -6.52 14.22 0.37
C ARG A 83 -7.69 14.79 1.18
N ASN A 84 -7.69 14.56 2.50
CA ASN A 84 -8.69 15.09 3.40
C ASN A 84 -8.19 15.07 4.86
N LYS A 85 -7.67 16.20 5.33
CA LYS A 85 -7.20 16.37 6.71
C LYS A 85 -8.27 16.10 7.78
N ASP A 86 -9.56 16.25 7.46
CA ASP A 86 -10.65 16.10 8.41
C ASP A 86 -11.05 14.62 8.60
N ASN A 87 -10.57 13.74 7.71
CA ASN A 87 -10.84 12.30 7.73
C ASN A 87 -9.70 11.46 8.31
N ILE A 88 -8.60 12.06 8.80
CA ILE A 88 -7.52 11.32 9.47
C ILE A 88 -7.52 11.58 10.98
N ARG A 89 -7.26 10.55 11.77
CA ARG A 89 -7.11 10.60 13.23
C ARG A 89 -5.77 9.97 13.60
N PHE A 90 -5.06 10.61 14.53
CA PHE A 90 -3.76 10.14 15.01
C PHE A 90 -3.89 9.56 16.41
N VAL A 91 -3.41 8.33 16.58
CA VAL A 91 -3.15 7.74 17.88
C VAL A 91 -1.83 8.30 18.41
N LYS A 92 -1.88 8.80 19.64
CA LYS A 92 -0.70 9.36 20.31
C LYS A 92 0.24 8.26 20.75
N ALA A 93 1.53 8.55 20.71
CA ALA A 93 2.52 7.69 21.36
C ALA A 93 2.44 7.83 22.88
N THR A 94 2.75 6.75 23.59
CA THR A 94 3.06 6.82 25.02
C THR A 94 4.39 7.56 25.25
N ASP A 95 4.67 7.93 26.50
CA ASP A 95 5.93 8.55 26.88
C ASP A 95 7.16 7.67 26.54
N ASP A 96 6.97 6.35 26.39
CA ASP A 96 7.98 5.39 25.97
C ASP A 96 8.08 5.19 24.44
N ASN A 97 7.48 6.07 23.63
CA ASN A 97 7.40 5.97 22.17
C ASN A 97 6.75 4.67 21.67
N LYS A 98 5.61 4.27 22.27
CA LYS A 98 4.85 3.10 21.81
C LYS A 98 3.45 3.51 21.37
N ILE A 99 2.90 2.77 20.40
CA ILE A 99 1.48 2.84 20.05
C ILE A 99 0.77 1.67 20.71
N LEU A 100 -0.21 1.98 21.56
CA LEU A 100 -1.00 0.98 22.26
C LEU A 100 -2.17 0.51 21.39
N ILE A 101 -2.35 -0.80 21.30
CA ILE A 101 -3.42 -1.40 20.48
C ILE A 101 -4.81 -1.03 21.01
N GLU A 102 -4.94 -0.87 22.32
CA GLU A 102 -6.17 -0.41 22.98
C GLU A 102 -6.55 1.01 22.55
N ASP A 103 -5.58 1.88 22.27
CA ASP A 103 -5.85 3.25 21.84
C ASP A 103 -6.24 3.31 20.35
N ILE A 104 -5.67 2.43 19.53
CA ILE A 104 -6.18 2.17 18.17
C ILE A 104 -7.62 1.67 18.24
N ALA A 105 -7.90 0.67 19.08
CA ALA A 105 -9.23 0.06 19.20
C ALA A 105 -10.31 1.06 19.64
N LYS A 106 -10.00 1.98 20.56
CA LYS A 106 -10.92 3.07 20.98
C LYS A 106 -11.32 4.00 19.83
N MET A 107 -10.45 4.18 18.84
CA MET A 107 -10.71 5.04 17.67
C MET A 107 -11.56 4.34 16.60
N VAL A 108 -11.70 3.02 16.68
CA VAL A 108 -12.47 2.22 15.72
C VAL A 108 -13.97 2.30 16.07
N ASP A 109 -14.67 3.33 15.62
CA ASP A 109 -16.13 3.47 15.83
C ASP A 109 -17.00 2.51 15.00
N HIS A 110 -17.58 1.46 15.59
CA HIS A 110 -18.38 0.45 14.88
C HIS A 110 -19.58 0.98 14.08
N SER A 111 -19.93 2.27 14.19
CA SER A 111 -21.01 2.89 13.42
C SER A 111 -20.61 3.35 11.99
N SER A 112 -19.32 3.52 11.69
CA SER A 112 -18.87 4.03 10.38
C SER A 112 -18.68 2.92 9.33
N LYS A 113 -19.16 3.17 8.11
CA LYS A 113 -19.24 2.16 7.03
C LYS A 113 -17.88 1.76 6.41
N THR A 114 -16.84 2.57 6.57
CA THR A 114 -15.48 2.23 6.13
C THR A 114 -14.49 2.85 7.10
N LYS A 115 -13.49 2.07 7.51
CA LYS A 115 -12.33 2.56 8.24
C LYS A 115 -11.10 1.98 7.58
N THR A 116 -10.14 2.85 7.28
CA THR A 116 -8.82 2.42 6.86
C THR A 116 -7.90 2.59 8.05
N VAL A 117 -7.26 1.51 8.47
CA VAL A 117 -6.19 1.56 9.47
C VAL A 117 -4.89 1.57 8.69
N ASP A 118 -4.20 2.70 8.69
CA ASP A 118 -2.85 2.81 8.13
C ASP A 118 -1.87 2.56 9.27
N THR A 119 -1.58 1.28 9.49
CA THR A 119 -0.59 0.87 10.49
C THR A 119 0.63 0.31 9.79
N GLU A 120 1.69 1.09 9.76
CA GLU A 120 3.04 0.54 9.71
C GLU A 120 3.40 0.15 11.15
N VAL A 121 3.05 -1.07 11.56
CA VAL A 121 3.71 -1.70 12.70
C VAL A 121 4.82 -2.56 12.14
N LEU A 122 6.04 -2.02 12.13
CA LEU A 122 7.26 -2.83 12.11
C LEU A 122 7.63 -3.16 13.55
#